data_AF-A0A0A7KYC0-F1
#
_entry.id   AF-A0A0A7KYC0-F1
#
_cell.length_a   1.000
_cell.length_b   1.000
_cell.length_c   1.000
_cell.angle_alpha   90.00
_cell.angle_beta   90.00
_cell.angle_gamma   90.00
#
_symmetry.space_group_name_H-M   'P 1'
#
loop_
_entity.id
_entity.type
_entity.pdbx_description
1 polymer ?
#
loop_
_entity_poly.entity_id
_entity_poly.type
_entity_poly.pdbx_seq_one_letter_code
_entity_poly.pdbx_strand_id
1 'polypeptide(L)'
;VDNNCVVRARGLPWQSSDQDIAKFFRGLNIVKGGVALCLSPQGRRNGEALVRFVNQEHRDMALGRHKHHLSNRYIEIYKANGSEFVAVAGGNNSEAEAFLSRGAQVIIRMRG
;
A
#
# COMPACT_ATOMS: atom_id res chain seq x y z
N VAL A 1 -3.11 -8.20 -10.07
CA VAL A 1 -1.89 -7.64 -9.42
C VAL A 1 -0.90 -8.77 -9.26
N ASP A 2 0.36 -8.59 -9.64
CA ASP A 2 1.38 -9.63 -9.42
C ASP A 2 1.68 -9.80 -7.93
N ASN A 3 1.65 -11.06 -7.46
CA ASN A 3 1.91 -11.43 -6.07
C ASN A 3 3.35 -11.13 -5.63
N ASN A 4 4.29 -11.04 -6.57
CA ASN A 4 5.71 -10.82 -6.25
C ASN A 4 6.10 -9.33 -6.22
N CYS A 5 5.13 -8.42 -6.36
CA CYS A 5 5.38 -6.99 -6.48
C CYS A 5 4.83 -6.17 -5.30
N VAL A 6 4.39 -6.79 -4.20
CA VAL A 6 3.75 -6.08 -3.08
C VAL A 6 4.53 -6.26 -1.76
N VAL A 7 4.58 -5.19 -0.98
CA VAL A 7 4.98 -5.24 0.45
C VAL A 7 3.88 -4.70 1.34
N ARG A 8 3.90 -5.12 2.61
CA ARG A 8 3.15 -4.51 3.69
C ARG A 8 4.08 -3.67 4.56
N ALA A 9 3.73 -2.42 4.76
CA ALA A 9 4.37 -1.52 5.71
C ALA A 9 3.51 -1.44 6.98
N ARG A 10 4.12 -1.60 8.16
CA ARG A 10 3.47 -1.51 9.48
C ARG A 10 4.17 -0.49 10.37
N GLY A 11 3.42 0.05 11.32
CA GLY A 11 3.92 1.03 12.29
C GLY A 11 3.92 2.47 11.81
N LEU A 12 3.21 2.75 10.71
CA LEU A 12 3.07 4.09 10.14
C LEU A 12 2.39 5.03 11.16
N PRO A 13 2.86 6.28 11.33
CA PRO A 13 2.10 7.32 12.00
C PRO A 13 0.69 7.43 11.43
N TRP A 14 -0.34 7.63 12.26
CA TRP A 14 -1.74 7.68 11.81
C TRP A 14 -2.02 8.79 10.78
N GLN A 15 -1.28 9.90 10.88
CA GLN A 15 -1.36 11.03 9.96
C GLN A 15 -0.66 10.78 8.60
N SER A 16 0.07 9.67 8.44
CA SER A 16 0.84 9.40 7.23
C SER A 16 -0.06 9.36 6.00
N SER A 17 0.33 10.09 4.97
CA SER A 17 -0.30 10.10 3.66
C SER A 17 0.34 9.06 2.71
N ASP A 18 -0.30 8.83 1.58
CA ASP A 18 0.28 8.11 0.44
C ASP A 18 1.59 8.74 -0.04
N GLN A 19 1.69 10.08 0.00
CA GLN A 19 2.92 10.80 -0.33
C GLN A 19 4.06 10.53 0.66
N ASP A 20 3.76 10.41 1.96
CA ASP A 20 4.79 10.10 2.97
C ASP A 20 5.34 8.69 2.78
N ILE A 21 4.47 7.74 2.43
CA ILE A 21 4.84 6.37 2.09
C ILE A 21 5.68 6.35 0.80
N ALA A 22 5.29 7.11 -0.22
CA ALA A 22 6.07 7.20 -1.46
C ALA A 22 7.47 7.80 -1.20
N LYS A 23 7.58 8.81 -0.33
CA LYS A 23 8.86 9.37 0.11
C LYS A 23 9.70 8.35 0.89
N PHE A 24 9.09 7.53 1.75
CA PHE A 24 9.79 6.48 2.48
C PHE A 24 10.47 5.47 1.55
N PHE A 25 9.86 5.18 0.40
CA PHE A 25 10.42 4.31 -0.65
C PHE A 25 11.10 5.08 -1.79
N ARG A 26 11.54 6.32 -1.57
CA ARG A 26 12.26 7.10 -2.60
C ARG A 26 13.41 6.29 -3.20
N GLY A 27 13.53 6.36 -4.53
CA GLY A 27 14.47 5.57 -5.32
C GLY A 27 13.89 4.24 -5.83
N LEU A 28 12.68 3.88 -5.42
CA LEU A 28 11.96 2.70 -5.91
C LEU A 28 10.71 3.12 -6.66
N ASN A 29 10.36 2.35 -7.69
CA ASN A 29 9.24 2.66 -8.56
C ASN A 29 7.95 1.98 -8.05
N ILE A 30 7.06 2.79 -7.48
CA ILE A 30 5.70 2.40 -7.09
C ILE A 30 4.77 2.65 -8.28
N VAL A 31 3.86 1.74 -8.59
CA VAL A 31 2.90 1.97 -9.68
C VAL A 31 1.96 3.13 -9.34
N LYS A 32 1.39 3.79 -10.36
CA LYS A 32 0.35 4.81 -10.13
C LYS A 32 -0.83 4.18 -9.37
N GLY A 33 -1.24 4.79 -8.26
CA GLY A 33 -2.25 4.21 -7.35
C GLY A 33 -1.77 2.98 -6.57
N GLY A 34 -0.45 2.74 -6.52
CA GLY A 34 0.17 1.58 -5.89
C GLY A 34 0.30 1.66 -4.37
N VAL A 35 -0.37 2.61 -3.70
CA VAL A 35 -0.39 2.70 -2.24
C VAL A 35 -1.83 2.53 -1.76
N ALA A 36 -2.06 1.50 -0.96
CA ALA A 36 -3.35 1.22 -0.35
C ALA A 36 -3.22 1.32 1.18
N LEU A 37 -3.85 2.32 1.78
CA LEU A 37 -3.86 2.52 3.23
C LEU A 37 -4.87 1.55 3.86
N CYS A 38 -4.43 0.79 4.87
CA CYS A 38 -5.31 -0.11 5.59
C CYS A 38 -6.19 0.68 6.57
N LEU A 39 -7.48 0.33 6.61
CA LEU A 39 -8.46 0.90 7.52
C LEU A 39 -8.90 -0.14 8.54
N SER A 40 -9.26 0.33 9.74
CA SER A 40 -9.97 -0.44 10.74
C SER A 40 -11.42 -0.68 10.30
N PRO A 41 -12.16 -1.57 10.97
CA PRO A 41 -13.59 -1.76 10.73
C PRO A 41 -14.42 -0.47 10.89
N GLN A 42 -13.95 0.50 11.67
CA GLN A 42 -14.58 1.82 11.85
C GLN A 42 -14.14 2.84 10.78
N GLY A 43 -13.43 2.41 9.72
CA GLY A 43 -12.96 3.26 8.64
C GLY A 43 -11.76 4.14 8.98
N ARG A 44 -11.08 3.92 10.11
CA ARG A 44 -9.92 4.74 10.54
C ARG A 44 -8.61 4.10 10.08
N ARG A 45 -7.61 4.91 9.73
CA ARG A 45 -6.26 4.40 9.41
C ARG A 45 -5.70 3.61 10.60
N ASN A 46 -5.21 2.40 10.35
CA ASN A 46 -4.71 1.52 11.41
C ASN A 46 -3.17 1.48 11.53
N GLY A 47 -2.47 2.33 10.77
CA GLY A 47 -1.00 2.38 10.77
C GLY A 47 -0.33 1.33 9.86
N GLU A 48 -1.10 0.71 8.96
CA GLU A 48 -0.57 -0.19 7.93
C GLU A 48 -0.89 0.30 6.52
N ALA A 49 -0.05 -0.11 5.56
CA ALA A 49 -0.30 0.10 4.14
C ALA A 49 0.25 -1.07 3.31
N LEU A 50 -0.38 -1.31 2.16
CA LEU A 50 0.16 -2.18 1.12
C LEU A 50 0.71 -1.31 -0.02
N VAL A 51 1.91 -1.65 -0.49
CA VAL A 51 2.60 -0.90 -1.53
C VAL A 51 2.97 -1.84 -2.67
N ARG A 52 2.47 -1.51 -3.86
CA ARG A 52 2.70 -2.23 -5.11
C ARG A 52 3.77 -1.52 -5.94
N PHE A 53 4.86 -2.22 -6.19
CA PHE A 53 5.94 -1.79 -7.06
C PHE A 53 5.71 -2.19 -8.51
N VAL A 54 6.46 -1.57 -9.42
CA VAL A 54 6.37 -1.86 -10.87
C VAL A 54 6.83 -3.27 -11.23
N ASN A 55 7.74 -3.86 -10.44
CA ASN A 55 8.26 -5.20 -10.63
C ASN A 55 8.76 -5.81 -9.29
N GLN A 56 9.16 -7.08 -9.34
CA GLN A 56 9.66 -7.81 -8.18
C GLN A 56 10.98 -7.24 -7.63
N GLU A 57 11.88 -6.78 -8.48
CA GLU A 57 13.18 -6.25 -8.08
C GLU A 57 13.04 -5.03 -7.15
N HIS A 58 12.17 -4.07 -7.52
CA HIS A 58 11.86 -2.92 -6.66
C HIS A 58 11.20 -3.33 -5.35
N ARG A 59 10.34 -4.35 -5.36
CA ARG A 59 9.74 -4.92 -4.15
C ARG A 59 10.81 -5.52 -3.24
N ASP A 60 11.75 -6.28 -3.78
CA ASP A 60 12.82 -6.91 -3.00
C ASP A 60 13.78 -5.86 -2.41
N MET A 61 14.10 -4.80 -3.16
CA MET A 61 14.82 -3.63 -2.63
C MET A 61 14.03 -2.91 -1.52
N ALA A 62 12.71 -2.86 -1.62
CA ALA A 62 11.85 -2.24 -0.60
C ALA A 62 11.94 -2.98 0.74
N LEU A 63 12.13 -4.30 0.75
CA LEU A 63 12.35 -5.08 1.97
C LEU A 63 13.59 -4.60 2.73
N GLY A 64 14.60 -4.08 2.03
CA GLY A 64 15.80 -3.48 2.63
C GLY A 64 15.54 -2.20 3.44
N ARG A 65 14.34 -1.61 3.35
CA ARG A 65 13.91 -0.47 4.19
C ARG A 65 13.33 -0.90 5.54
N HIS A 66 13.36 -2.20 5.87
CA HIS A 66 12.90 -2.68 7.16
C HIS A 66 13.62 -1.97 8.32
N LYS A 67 12.84 -1.49 9.31
CA LYS A 67 13.28 -0.72 10.48
C LYS A 67 13.86 0.67 10.17
N HIS A 68 13.76 1.15 8.94
CA HIS A 68 13.98 2.57 8.66
C HIS A 68 12.86 3.41 9.27
N HIS A 69 13.16 4.68 9.52
CA HIS A 69 12.23 5.58 10.18
C HIS A 69 11.41 6.39 9.19
N LEU A 70 10.11 6.52 9.49
CA LEU A 70 9.24 7.55 8.95
C LEU A 70 8.86 8.46 10.12
N SER A 71 9.37 9.69 10.12
CA SER A 71 9.31 10.58 11.30
C SER A 71 9.90 9.87 12.53
N ASN A 72 9.18 9.81 13.66
CA ASN A 72 9.62 9.16 14.91
C ASN A 72 9.17 7.69 15.04
N ARG A 73 8.89 7.01 13.93
CA ARG A 73 8.43 5.61 13.96
C ARG A 73 9.30 4.77 13.04
N TYR A 74 9.88 3.69 13.58
CA TYR A 74 10.46 2.67 12.74
C TYR A 74 9.32 1.92 12.02
N ILE A 75 9.54 1.61 10.74
CA ILE A 75 8.56 0.97 9.89
C ILE A 75 8.99 -0.46 9.63
N GLU A 76 8.08 -1.40 9.87
CA GLU A 76 8.30 -2.80 9.54
C GLU A 76 7.83 -3.08 8.12
N ILE A 77 8.60 -3.84 7.34
CA ILE A 77 8.33 -4.10 5.94
C ILE A 77 8.33 -5.61 5.75
N TYR A 78 7.24 -6.15 5.23
CA TYR A 78 7.05 -7.58 4.99
C TYR A 78 6.61 -7.83 3.54
N LYS A 79 6.89 -9.03 3.04
CA LYS A 79 6.30 -9.48 1.77
C LYS A 79 4.78 -9.55 1.93
N ALA A 80 4.07 -9.16 0.89
CA ALA A 80 2.62 -9.29 0.82
C ALA A 80 2.21 -9.70 -0.59
N ASN A 81 0.95 -10.11 -0.73
CA ASN A 81 0.44 -10.67 -1.98
C ASN A 81 -0.41 -9.64 -2.74
N GLY A 82 -0.59 -9.88 -4.04
CA GLY A 82 -1.37 -9.02 -4.91
C GLY A 82 -2.86 -9.04 -4.56
N SER A 83 -3.37 -10.19 -4.11
CA SER A 83 -4.76 -10.34 -3.64
C SER A 83 -5.04 -9.46 -2.41
N GLU A 84 -4.14 -9.42 -1.43
CA GLU A 84 -4.27 -8.52 -0.27
C GLU A 84 -4.32 -7.06 -0.71
N PHE A 85 -3.45 -6.67 -1.66
CA PHE A 85 -3.46 -5.30 -2.19
C PHE A 85 -4.79 -4.97 -2.85
N VAL A 86 -5.33 -5.87 -3.67
CA VAL A 86 -6.62 -5.66 -4.34
C VAL A 86 -7.76 -5.56 -3.33
N ALA A 87 -7.78 -6.41 -2.30
CA ALA A 87 -8.81 -6.36 -1.26
C ALA A 87 -8.80 -5.02 -0.50
N VAL A 88 -7.61 -4.53 -0.12
CA VAL A 88 -7.49 -3.24 0.59
C VAL A 88 -7.74 -2.06 -0.36
N ALA A 89 -7.21 -2.08 -1.58
CA ALA A 89 -7.37 -1.01 -2.56
C ALA A 89 -8.80 -0.91 -3.11
N GLY A 90 -9.51 -2.04 -3.21
CA GLY A 90 -10.92 -2.10 -3.56
C GLY A 90 -11.83 -1.60 -2.42
N GLY A 91 -11.39 -1.74 -1.17
CA GLY A 91 -12.22 -1.43 -0.02
C GLY A 91 -13.31 -2.47 0.22
N ASN A 92 -14.02 -2.36 1.34
CA ASN A 92 -15.00 -3.35 1.80
C ASN A 92 -16.34 -3.35 1.02
N ASN A 93 -16.40 -2.73 -0.16
CA ASN A 93 -17.64 -2.62 -0.93
C ASN A 93 -17.60 -3.65 -2.05
N SER A 94 -18.54 -4.62 -2.05
CA SER A 94 -18.60 -5.70 -3.05
C SER A 94 -18.63 -5.20 -4.50
N GLU A 95 -19.12 -3.97 -4.72
CA GLU A 95 -19.09 -3.28 -6.01
C GLU A 95 -17.68 -2.94 -6.49
N ALA A 96 -16.78 -2.56 -5.60
CA ALA A 96 -15.40 -2.22 -5.96
C ALA A 96 -14.59 -3.47 -6.31
N GLU A 97 -14.84 -4.60 -5.66
CA GLU A 97 -14.27 -5.90 -6.02
C GLU A 97 -14.80 -6.38 -7.39
N ALA A 98 -16.11 -6.23 -7.65
CA ALA A 98 -16.72 -6.50 -8.94
C ALA A 98 -16.27 -5.54 -10.07
N PHE A 99 -15.86 -4.32 -9.72
CA PHE A 99 -15.34 -3.33 -10.67
C PHE A 99 -13.86 -3.55 -11.00
N LEU A 100 -13.04 -3.89 -9.99
CA LEU A 100 -11.61 -4.19 -10.16
C LEU A 100 -11.37 -5.51 -10.91
N SER A 101 -12.24 -6.51 -10.72
CA SER A 101 -12.20 -7.77 -11.48
C SER A 101 -12.47 -7.58 -12.98
N ARG A 102 -13.10 -6.46 -13.38
CA ARG A 102 -13.33 -6.09 -14.79
C ARG A 102 -12.17 -5.32 -15.43
N GLY A 103 -11.03 -5.19 -14.75
CA GLY A 103 -9.80 -4.63 -15.31
C GLY A 103 -9.74 -3.10 -15.40
N ALA A 104 -10.67 -2.39 -14.76
CA ALA A 104 -10.68 -0.93 -14.77
C ALA A 104 -9.64 -0.35 -13.78
N GLN A 105 -8.77 0.54 -14.28
CA GLN A 105 -7.88 1.36 -13.45
C GLN A 105 -8.68 2.44 -12.71
N VAL A 106 -8.63 2.49 -11.38
CA VAL A 106 -9.24 3.58 -10.61
C VAL A 106 -8.20 4.38 -9.84
N ILE A 107 -8.24 5.70 -10.04
CA ILE A 107 -7.71 6.72 -9.14
C ILE A 107 -8.78 6.93 -8.07
N ILE A 108 -8.59 6.38 -6.87
CA ILE A 108 -9.50 6.66 -5.76
C ILE A 108 -9.03 7.96 -5.10
N ARG A 109 -9.72 9.07 -5.39
CA ARG A 109 -9.73 10.27 -4.54
C ARG A 109 -10.85 10.10 -3.54
N MET A 110 -10.52 9.92 -2.26
CA MET A 110 -11.50 10.11 -1.18
C MET A 110 -11.22 11.45 -0.51
N ARG A 111 -12.17 12.37 -0.63
CA ARG A 111 -12.33 13.55 0.24
C ARG A 111 -13.57 13.30 1.10
N GLY A 112 -13.46 13.70 2.35
CA GLY A 112 -14.46 13.65 3.41
C GLY A 112 -13.74 13.99 4.70
#